data_AF-A0A7T8GQT8-F1
#
_entry.id   AF-A0A7T8GQT8-F1
#
_cell.length_a   1.000
_cell.length_b   1.000
_cell.length_c   1.000
_cell.angle_alpha   90.00
_cell.angle_beta   90.00
_cell.angle_gamma   90.00
#
_symmetry.space_group_name_H-M   'P 1'
#
loop_
_entity.id
_entity.type
_entity.pdbx_description
1 polymer ?
#
loop_
_entity_poly.entity_id
_entity_poly.type
_entity_poly.pdbx_seq_one_letter_code
_entity_poly.pdbx_strand_id
1 'polypeptide(L)' 'METKRVEIATLVRAGHTTSNIIKELNVSKATVCRVRKRLADGDDLKNKPRSGSR' A
#
# COMPACT_ATOMS: atom_id res chain seq x y z
N MET A 1 -10.75 2.61 6.43
CA MET A 1 -9.41 2.98 5.92
C MET A 1 -8.68 1.84 5.19
N GLU A 2 -9.23 0.61 5.15
CA GLU A 2 -8.60 -0.54 4.46
C GLU A 2 -8.80 -0.55 2.93
N THR A 3 -9.92 -0.04 2.43
CA THR A 3 -10.27 -0.05 1.00
C THR A 3 -9.19 0.58 0.12
N LYS A 4 -8.66 1.74 0.54
CA LYS A 4 -7.60 2.45 -0.20
C LYS A 4 -6.29 1.67 -0.30
N ARG A 5 -5.97 0.78 0.65
CA ARG A 5 -4.69 0.01 0.60
C ARG A 5 -4.75 -1.10 -0.44
N VAL A 6 -5.91 -1.74 -0.57
CA VAL A 6 -6.15 -2.76 -1.59
C VAL A 6 -6.10 -2.12 -2.97
N GLU A 7 -6.73 -0.95 -3.16
CA GLU A 7 -6.67 -0.23 -4.43
C GLU A 7 -5.24 0.22 -4.80
N ILE A 8 -4.47 0.77 -3.84
CA ILE A 8 -3.05 1.08 -4.07
C ILE A 8 -2.31 -0.17 -4.53
N ALA A 9 -2.57 -1.33 -3.91
CA ALA A 9 -1.88 -2.56 -4.24
C ALA A 9 -2.22 -3.08 -5.63
N THR A 10 -3.48 -2.97 -6.05
CA THR A 10 -3.91 -3.29 -7.40
C THR A 10 -3.22 -2.39 -8.42
N LEU A 11 -3.17 -1.07 -8.18
CA LEU A 11 -2.51 -0.12 -9.08
C LEU A 11 -0.99 -0.33 -9.15
N VAL A 12 -0.35 -0.66 -8.01
CA VAL A 12 1.08 -1.02 -7.98
C VAL A 12 1.34 -2.29 -8.79
N ARG A 13 0.49 -3.32 -8.66
CA ARG A 13 0.59 -4.57 -9.45
C ARG A 13 0.34 -4.34 -10.94
N ALA A 14 -0.54 -3.40 -11.28
CA ALA A 14 -0.79 -2.97 -12.65
C ALA A 14 0.35 -2.11 -13.25
N GLY A 15 1.40 -1.82 -12.49
CA GLY A 15 2.56 -1.06 -12.98
C GLY A 15 2.38 0.47 -12.97
N HIS A 16 1.35 0.99 -12.32
CA HIS A 16 1.16 2.44 -12.21
C HIS A 16 2.29 3.09 -11.40
N THR A 17 2.69 4.28 -11.83
CA THR A 17 3.69 5.07 -11.11
C THR A 17 3.11 5.64 -9.82
N THR A 18 3.97 5.80 -8.80
CA THR A 18 3.58 6.33 -7.49
C THR A 18 2.86 7.66 -7.58
N SER A 19 3.28 8.54 -8.50
CA SER A 19 2.67 9.85 -8.74
C SER A 19 1.23 9.74 -9.25
N ASN A 20 0.93 8.76 -10.10
CA ASN A 20 -0.43 8.53 -10.60
C ASN A 20 -1.35 8.08 -9.47
N ILE A 21 -0.89 7.10 -8.69
CA ILE A 21 -1.64 6.53 -7.55
C ILE A 21 -1.95 7.60 -6.49
N ILE A 22 -0.99 8.50 -6.22
CA ILE A 22 -1.19 9.63 -5.29
C ILE A 22 -2.31 10.54 -5.79
N LYS A 23 -2.33 10.86 -7.09
CA LYS A 23 -3.34 11.73 -7.70
C LYS A 23 -4.71 11.07 -7.72
N GLU A 24 -4.79 9.81 -8.15
CA GLU A 24 -6.06 9.08 -8.27
C GLU A 24 -6.71 8.81 -6.92
N LEU A 25 -5.94 8.31 -5.93
CA LEU A 25 -6.50 7.91 -4.64
C LEU A 25 -6.44 9.02 -3.58
N ASN A 26 -5.88 10.17 -3.94
CA ASN A 26 -5.62 11.31 -3.05
C ASN A 26 -4.92 10.85 -1.75
N VAL A 27 -3.85 10.07 -1.91
CA VAL A 27 -3.08 9.49 -0.79
C VAL A 27 -1.69 10.05 -0.72
N SER A 28 -1.12 10.12 0.47
CA SER A 28 0.28 10.52 0.63
C SER A 28 1.25 9.52 0.00
N LYS A 29 2.37 10.02 -0.52
CA LYS A 29 3.51 9.21 -1.00
C LYS A 29 3.97 8.18 0.03
N ALA A 30 3.94 8.54 1.31
CA ALA A 30 4.28 7.63 2.41
C ALA A 30 3.37 6.40 2.46
N THR A 31 2.07 6.55 2.19
CA THR A 31 1.10 5.45 2.16
C THR A 31 1.42 4.48 1.03
N VAL A 32 1.66 5.01 -0.18
CA VAL A 32 2.01 4.18 -1.35
C VAL A 32 3.33 3.44 -1.13
N CYS A 33 4.33 4.11 -0.55
CA CYS A 33 5.62 3.49 -0.25
C CYS A 33 5.50 2.34 0.77
N ARG A 34 4.68 2.50 1.82
CA ARG A 34 4.41 1.42 2.79
C ARG A 34 3.72 0.22 2.13
N VAL A 35 2.72 0.46 1.27
CA VAL A 35 2.02 -0.62 0.55
C VAL A 35 2.97 -1.33 -0.40
N ARG A 36 3.83 -0.59 -1.12
CA ARG A 36 4.85 -1.19 -2.00
C ARG A 36 5.86 -2.03 -1.25
N LYS A 37 6.34 -1.56 -0.09
CA LYS A 37 7.23 -2.35 0.77
C LYS A 37 6.56 -3.63 1.27
N ARG A 38 5.31 -3.57 1.72
CA ARG A 38 4.56 -4.77 2.15
C ARG A 38 4.36 -5.76 1.00
N LEU A 39 4.02 -5.28 -0.20
CA LEU A 39 3.91 -6.13 -1.39
C LEU A 39 5.22 -6.81 -1.75
N ALA A 40 6.36 -6.13 -1.63
CA ALA A 40 7.68 -6.70 -1.90
C ALA A 40 8.09 -7.73 -0.83
N ASP A 41 7.65 -7.56 0.42
CA ASP A 41 7.89 -8.47 1.54
C ASP A 41 7.04 -9.76 1.43
N GLY A 42 6.08 -9.81 0.50
CA GLY A 42 5.08 -10.89 0.44
C GLY A 42 4.06 -10.83 1.57
N ASP A 43 4.03 -9.72 2.32
CA ASP A 43 3.14 -9.50 3.46
C ASP A 43 1.70 -9.29 2.96
N ASP A 44 0.81 -10.18 3.40
CA ASP A 44 -0.63 -10.09 3.14
C ASP A 44 -1.14 -8.76 3.74
N LEU A 45 -1.41 -7.79 2.86
CA LEU A 45 -1.90 -6.44 3.22
C LEU A 45 -3.14 -6.46 4.13
N LYS A 46 -3.81 -7.61 4.18
CA LYS A 46 -5.05 -7.90 4.89
C LYS A 46 -4.85 -8.19 6.39
N ASN A 47 -3.64 -8.54 6.86
CA ASN A 47 -3.54 -8.99 8.26
C ASN A 47 -2.15 -8.81 8.91
N LYS A 48 -1.96 -7.67 9.57
CA LYS A 48 -1.35 -7.69 10.91
C LYS A 48 -1.51 -6.37 11.65
N PRO A 49 -2.07 -6.35 12.89
CA PRO A 49 -1.67 -5.35 13.86
C PRO A 49 -0.17 -5.53 14.08
N ARG A 50 0.53 -4.41 14.19
CA ARG A 50 1.96 -4.37 14.50
C ARG A 50 2.13 -5.03 15.87
N SER A 51 2.42 -6.33 15.92
CA SER A 51 2.85 -7.01 17.15
C SER A 51 4.16 -6.36 17.56
N GLY A 52 4.05 -5.32 18.37
CA GLY A 52 5.12 -4.88 19.24
C GLY A 52 5.30 -5.97 20.26
N SER A 53 6.23 -6.87 20.01
CA SER A 53 6.83 -7.69 21.05
C SER A 53 7.61 -6.73 21.96
N ARG A 54 7.09 -6.47 23.15
CA ARG A 54 7.90 -6.14 24.31
C ARG A 54 7.23 -6.69 25.56
#